data_AF-A0A4R2R9E3-F1
#
_entry.id   AF-A0A4R2R9E3-F1
#
_cell.length_a   1.000
_cell.length_b   1.000
_cell.length_c   1.000
_cell.angle_alpha   90.00
_cell.angle_beta   90.00
_cell.angle_gamma   90.00
#
_symmetry.space_group_name_H-M   'P 1'
#
loop_
_entity.id
_entity.type
_entity.pdbx_description
1 polymer ?
#
loop_
_entity_poly.entity_id
_entity_poly.type
_entity_poly.pdbx_seq_one_letter_code
_entity_poly.pdbx_strand_id
1 'polypeptide(L)'
;MANPNPTLNFFKGMGWVLLGHLLIGIIASVAPPLLLLIGVTQLLYVIPLIIWARRDPQRVGTIPGVLTMAGITFLLNAACWGLLWGLFMGAH
;
A
#
# COMPACT_ATOMS: atom_id res chain seq x y z
N MET A 1 14.07 12.36 -26.54
CA MET A 1 13.06 11.98 -25.53
C MET A 1 13.63 10.78 -24.78
N ALA A 2 13.81 10.85 -23.45
CA ALA A 2 14.35 9.72 -22.69
C ALA A 2 13.38 8.53 -22.78
N ASN A 3 13.89 7.33 -23.06
CA ASN A 3 13.09 6.12 -23.09
C ASN A 3 12.64 5.80 -21.65
N PRO A 4 11.34 5.79 -21.32
CA PRO A 4 10.88 5.52 -19.97
C PRO A 4 11.28 4.10 -19.55
N ASN A 5 12.03 3.97 -18.45
CA ASN A 5 12.46 2.68 -17.92
C ASN A 5 11.31 2.07 -17.08
N PRO A 6 10.60 1.04 -17.57
CA PRO A 6 9.42 0.51 -16.91
C PRO A 6 9.74 -0.16 -15.58
N THR A 7 10.90 -0.82 -15.46
CA THR A 7 11.34 -1.49 -14.23
C THR A 7 11.62 -0.49 -13.13
N LEU A 8 12.30 0.62 -13.45
CA LEU A 8 12.54 1.69 -12.49
C LEU A 8 11.24 2.36 -12.04
N ASN A 9 10.30 2.56 -12.96
CA ASN A 9 8.99 3.12 -12.66
C ASN A 9 8.15 2.19 -11.78
N PHE A 10 8.28 0.87 -11.95
CA PHE A 10 7.67 -0.14 -11.10
C PHE A 10 8.17 -0.05 -9.66
N PHE A 11 9.49 -0.08 -9.44
CA PHE A 11 10.07 0.08 -8.10
C PHE A 11 9.77 1.45 -7.48
N LYS A 12 9.71 2.52 -8.27
CA LYS A 12 9.23 3.83 -7.80
C LYS A 12 7.78 3.76 -7.32
N GLY A 13 6.91 3.09 -8.06
CA GLY A 13 5.51 2.88 -7.67
C GLY A 13 5.39 2.16 -6.32
N MET A 14 6.15 1.07 -6.14
CA MET A 14 6.23 0.37 -4.85
C MET A 14 6.74 1.29 -3.74
N GLY A 15 7.80 2.05 -4.00
CA GLY A 15 8.40 2.97 -3.03
C GLY A 15 7.44 4.07 -2.56
N TRP A 16 6.63 4.64 -3.46
CA TRP A 16 5.61 5.63 -3.08
C TRP A 16 4.53 5.05 -2.16
N VAL A 17 4.07 3.84 -2.44
CA VAL A 17 3.09 3.15 -1.58
C VAL A 17 3.71 2.84 -0.23
N LEU A 18 4.95 2.34 -0.20
CA LEU A 18 5.66 2.05 1.05
C LEU A 18 5.84 3.33 1.89
N LEU A 19 6.20 4.45 1.27
CA LEU A 19 6.33 5.74 1.96
C LEU A 19 5.01 6.20 2.56
N GLY A 20 3.92 6.17 1.78
CA GLY A 20 2.57 6.50 2.27
C GLY A 20 2.15 5.58 3.42
N HIS A 21 2.54 4.31 3.32
CA HIS A 21 2.27 3.32 4.34
C HIS A 21 3.03 3.56 5.64
N LEU A 22 4.31 3.91 5.57
CA LEU A 22 5.12 4.23 6.74
C LEU A 22 4.58 5.47 7.47
N LEU A 23 4.17 6.50 6.73
CA LEU A 23 3.56 7.71 7.31
C LEU A 23 2.27 7.37 8.06
N ILE A 24 1.36 6.62 7.43
CA ILE A 24 0.12 6.20 8.09
C ILE A 24 0.37 5.21 9.22
N GLY A 25 1.36 4.33 9.11
CA GLY A 25 1.76 3.41 10.17
C GLY A 25 2.23 4.13 11.43
N ILE A 26 3.04 5.18 11.26
CA ILE A 26 3.47 6.05 12.37
C ILE A 26 2.26 6.74 13.01
N ILE A 27 1.36 7.32 12.20
CA ILE A 27 0.14 7.99 12.71
C ILE A 27 -0.82 6.99 13.38
N ALA A 28 -0.94 5.78 12.87
CA ALA A 28 -1.80 4.75 13.44
C ALA A 28 -1.19 4.11 14.70
N SER A 29 0.13 4.17 14.88
CA SER A 29 0.82 3.60 16.05
C SER A 29 0.41 4.21 17.40
N VAL A 30 -0.09 5.46 17.42
CA VAL A 30 -0.64 6.08 18.64
C VAL A 30 -1.95 5.43 19.10
N ALA A 31 -2.64 4.68 18.24
CA ALA A 31 -3.84 3.94 18.59
C ALA A 31 -3.84 2.57 17.89
N PRO A 32 -3.38 1.49 18.56
CA PRO A 32 -3.23 0.16 17.96
C PRO A 32 -4.44 -0.38 17.16
N PRO A 33 -5.71 -0.11 17.54
CA PRO A 33 -6.86 -0.50 16.71
C PRO A 33 -6.87 0.11 15.31
N LEU A 34 -6.26 1.29 15.12
CA LEU A 34 -6.17 1.94 13.81
C LEU A 34 -5.21 1.21 12.85
N LEU A 35 -4.25 0.44 13.37
CA LEU A 35 -3.35 -0.40 12.55
C LEU A 35 -4.13 -1.47 11.80
N LEU A 36 -5.28 -1.89 12.30
CA LEU A 36 -6.16 -2.85 11.66
C LEU A 36 -6.96 -2.24 10.51
N LEU A 37 -7.17 -0.92 10.51
CA LEU A 37 -7.86 -0.20 9.42
C LEU A 37 -6.93 0.19 8.27
N ILE A 38 -5.62 -0.04 8.41
CA ILE A 38 -4.59 0.31 7.45
C ILE A 38 -4.85 -0.27 6.04
N GLY A 39 -5.44 -1.47 5.96
CA GLY A 39 -5.79 -2.10 4.69
C GLY A 39 -6.79 -1.27 3.86
N VAL A 40 -7.64 -0.47 4.52
CA VAL A 40 -8.64 0.40 3.86
C VAL A 40 -8.11 1.83 3.73
N THR A 41 -7.49 2.38 4.78
CA THR A 41 -6.99 3.76 4.74
C THR A 41 -5.90 3.96 3.70
N GLN A 42 -5.20 2.90 3.26
CA GLN A 42 -4.23 3.01 2.18
C GLN A 42 -4.82 3.51 0.85
N LEU A 43 -6.13 3.32 0.62
CA LEU A 43 -6.79 3.81 -0.60
C LEU A 43 -6.74 5.33 -0.72
N LEU A 44 -6.66 6.05 0.41
CA LEU A 44 -6.57 7.51 0.44
C LEU A 44 -5.34 8.05 -0.30
N TYR A 45 -4.23 7.30 -0.30
CA TYR A 45 -3.03 7.69 -1.05
C TYR A 45 -2.81 6.87 -2.32
N VAL A 46 -3.29 5.61 -2.39
CA VAL A 46 -3.16 4.79 -3.60
C VAL A 46 -3.98 5.35 -4.76
N ILE A 47 -5.22 5.77 -4.53
CA ILE A 47 -6.10 6.33 -5.57
C ILE A 47 -5.49 7.58 -6.23
N PRO A 48 -5.10 8.64 -5.47
CA PRO A 48 -4.50 9.82 -6.08
C PRO A 48 -3.16 9.49 -6.77
N LEU A 49 -2.39 8.53 -6.26
CA LEU A 49 -1.14 8.10 -6.87
C LEU A 49 -1.36 7.42 -8.23
N ILE A 50 -2.42 6.60 -8.37
CA ILE A 50 -2.82 6.00 -9.64
C ILE A 50 -3.30 7.08 -10.63
N ILE A 51 -4.12 8.03 -10.18
CA ILE A 51 -4.58 9.15 -11.03
C ILE A 51 -3.37 9.97 -11.51
N TRP A 52 -2.42 10.27 -10.63
CA TRP A 52 -1.18 10.97 -10.97
C TRP A 52 -0.30 10.18 -11.95
N ALA A 53 -0.16 8.87 -11.77
CA ALA A 53 0.61 8.02 -12.67
C ALA A 53 -0.04 7.89 -14.07
N ARG A 54 -1.38 7.94 -14.13
CA ARG A 54 -2.13 7.89 -15.40
C ARG A 54 -2.01 9.14 -16.26
N ARG A 55 -1.69 10.29 -15.67
CA ARG A 55 -1.62 11.58 -16.39
C ARG A 55 -0.36 11.76 -17.24
N ASP A 56 0.66 10.93 -17.06
CA ASP A 56 1.96 11.11 -17.69
C ASP A 56 2.43 9.81 -18.39
N PRO A 57 2.56 9.82 -19.73
CA PRO A 57 3.06 8.68 -20.50
C PRO A 57 4.48 8.23 -20.14
N GLN A 58 5.27 9.05 -19.45
CA GLN A 58 6.61 8.68 -19.00
C GLN A 58 6.61 7.76 -17.76
N ARG A 59 5.45 7.54 -17.14
CA ARG A 59 5.29 6.76 -15.89
C ARG A 59 4.73 5.36 -16.10
N VAL A 60 4.84 4.85 -17.33
CA VAL A 60 4.50 3.45 -17.65
C VAL A 60 5.32 2.54 -16.73
N GLY A 61 4.63 1.62 -16.04
CA GLY A 61 5.21 0.75 -15.00
C GLY A 61 4.94 1.18 -13.56
N THR A 62 4.57 2.44 -13.30
CA THR A 62 4.28 2.89 -11.91
C THR A 62 2.99 2.28 -11.36
N ILE A 63 1.92 2.24 -12.15
CA ILE A 63 0.62 1.67 -11.73
C ILE A 63 0.75 0.21 -11.26
N PRO A 64 1.37 -0.73 -12.01
CA PRO A 64 1.52 -2.09 -11.51
C PRO A 64 2.34 -2.16 -10.22
N GLY A 65 3.41 -1.36 -10.08
CA GLY A 65 4.19 -1.30 -8.82
C GLY A 65 3.36 -0.82 -7.62
N VAL A 66 2.52 0.20 -7.84
CA VAL A 66 1.58 0.71 -6.84
C VAL A 66 0.59 -0.37 -6.41
N LEU A 67 -0.03 -1.05 -7.38
CA LEU A 67 -1.02 -2.09 -7.10
C LEU A 67 -0.41 -3.32 -6.41
N THR A 68 0.79 -3.74 -6.82
CA THR A 68 1.51 -4.85 -6.17
C THR A 68 1.77 -4.56 -4.69
N MET A 69 2.34 -3.39 -4.38
CA MET A 69 2.64 -3.05 -2.99
C MET A 69 1.36 -2.85 -2.15
N ALA A 70 0.32 -2.22 -2.72
CA ALA A 70 -0.96 -2.04 -2.05
C ALA A 70 -1.65 -3.39 -1.75
N GLY A 71 -1.53 -4.36 -2.67
CA GLY A 71 -2.02 -5.73 -2.49
C GLY A 71 -1.29 -6.46 -1.36
N ILE A 72 0.05 -6.40 -1.33
CA ILE A 72 0.86 -6.99 -0.25
C ILE A 72 0.42 -6.44 1.11
N THR A 73 0.33 -5.11 1.21
CA THR A 73 -0.14 -4.43 2.41
C THR A 73 -1.53 -4.88 2.85
N PHE A 74 -2.47 -5.00 1.91
CA PHE A 74 -3.84 -5.42 2.20
C PHE A 74 -3.88 -6.86 2.74
N LEU A 75 -3.15 -7.77 2.09
CA LEU A 75 -3.06 -9.17 2.50
C LEU A 75 -2.42 -9.32 3.88
N LEU A 76 -1.35 -8.57 4.14
CA LEU A 76 -0.69 -8.57 5.45
C LEU A 76 -1.63 -8.05 6.55
N ASN A 77 -2.37 -6.97 6.28
CA ASN A 77 -3.36 -6.43 7.22
C ASN A 77 -4.52 -7.41 7.46
N ALA A 78 -5.01 -8.09 6.43
CA ALA A 78 -6.03 -9.14 6.55
C ALA A 78 -5.52 -10.32 7.39
N ALA A 79 -4.26 -10.72 7.22
CA ALA A 79 -3.64 -11.76 8.04
C ALA A 79 -3.55 -11.32 9.52
N CYS A 80 -3.21 -10.06 9.80
CA CYS A 80 -3.22 -9.51 11.16
C CYS A 80 -4.63 -9.54 11.79
N TRP A 81 -5.68 -9.23 11.02
CA TRP A 81 -7.07 -9.42 11.46
C TRP A 81 -7.34 -10.88 11.82
N GLY A 82 -7.03 -11.81 10.90
CA GLY A 82 -7.23 -13.24 11.14
C GLY A 82 -6.54 -13.74 12.40
N LEU A 83 -5.30 -13.31 12.64
CA LEU A 83 -4.54 -13.68 13.84
C LEU A 83 -5.13 -13.11 15.12
N LEU A 84 -5.56 -11.84 15.11
CA LEU A 84 -6.20 -11.22 16.28
C LEU A 84 -7.52 -11.90 16.65
N TRP A 85 -8.37 -12.19 15.66
CA TRP A 85 -9.63 -12.89 15.89
C TRP A 85 -9.43 -14.36 16.27
N GLY A 86 -8.44 -15.03 15.68
CA GLY A 86 -8.06 -16.39 16.09
C GLY A 86 -7.57 -16.45 17.53
N LEU A 87 -6.79 -15.47 17.98
CA LEU A 87 -6.40 -15.35 19.38
C LEU A 87 -7.60 -15.03 20.29
N PHE A 88 -8.48 -14.12 19.86
CA PHE A 88 -9.65 -13.69 20.65
C PHE A 88 -10.72 -14.79 20.78
N MET A 89 -10.98 -15.55 19.71
CA MET A 89 -11.97 -16.64 19.70
C MET A 89 -11.44 -17.93 20.35
N GLY A 90 -10.22 -17.93 20.88
CA GLY A 90 -9.58 -19.10 21.45
C GLY A 90 -9.16 -20.06 20.33
N ALA A 91 -7.87 -20.09 20.01
CA ALA A 91 -7.30 -21.23 19.32
C ALA A 91 -7.57 -22.49 20.17
N HIS A 92 -8.60 -23.24 19.80
CA HIS A 92 -8.85 -24.62 20.20
C HIS A 92 -8.20 -25.54 19.17
#